data_AF-A0A1A8IF26-F1
#
_entry.id   AF-A0A1A8IF26-F1
#
_cell.length_a   1.000
_cell.length_b   1.000
_cell.length_c   1.000
_cell.angle_alpha   90.00
_cell.angle_beta   90.00
_cell.angle_gamma   90.00
#
_symmetry.space_group_name_H-M   'P 1'
#
loop_
_entity.id
_entity.type
_entity.pdbx_description
1 polymer ?
#
loop_
_entity_poly.entity_id
_entity_poly.type
_entity_poly.pdbx_seq_one_letter_code
_entity_poly.pdbx_strand_id
1 'polypeptide(L)'
;KSQRTQVKLKTLHPVFDELFYFHVSPEHYRHRYACLTFTVMDYDWLSTNDFAGEAVAPLSDFCWPGRPNASPAGKNVQPVILHLSRSKPSEKPIMRMLDARTGDREAQEFVRRLKEIEKSMEEE
;
A
#
# COMPACT_ATOMS: atom_id res chain seq x y z
N LYS A 1 -5.20 12.51 9.53
CA LYS A 1 -4.96 11.28 10.33
C LYS A 1 -5.17 10.09 9.41
N SER A 2 -4.23 9.15 9.34
CA SER A 2 -4.39 7.93 8.54
C SER A 2 -5.39 6.98 9.19
N GLN A 3 -6.09 6.21 8.38
CA GLN A 3 -6.98 5.12 8.80
C GLN A 3 -6.36 3.79 8.35
N ARG A 4 -6.65 2.69 9.05
CA ARG A 4 -6.09 1.36 8.77
C ARG A 4 -7.18 0.32 8.85
N THR A 5 -7.08 -0.70 8.01
CA THR A 5 -7.98 -1.86 8.02
C THR A 5 -7.58 -2.85 9.10
N GLN A 6 -8.42 -3.88 9.30
CA GLN A 6 -8.01 -5.08 10.01
C GLN A 6 -7.01 -5.89 9.18
N VAL A 7 -6.06 -6.54 9.85
CA VAL A 7 -5.12 -7.45 9.20
C VAL A 7 -5.84 -8.72 8.76
N LYS A 8 -5.69 -9.09 7.48
CA LYS A 8 -6.14 -10.38 6.95
C LYS A 8 -4.95 -11.33 6.92
N LEU A 9 -4.95 -12.32 7.82
CA LEU A 9 -3.83 -13.23 7.99
C LEU A 9 -3.72 -14.24 6.85
N LYS A 10 -2.49 -14.55 6.44
CA LYS A 10 -2.14 -15.68 5.56
C LYS A 10 -2.89 -15.68 4.21
N THR A 11 -3.03 -14.53 3.55
CA THR A 11 -3.64 -14.42 2.22
C THR A 11 -2.97 -13.35 1.37
N LEU A 12 -2.79 -13.64 0.07
CA LEU A 12 -2.34 -12.68 -0.95
C LEU A 12 -3.51 -11.95 -1.63
N HIS A 13 -4.75 -12.38 -1.35
CA HIS A 13 -5.98 -11.79 -1.91
C HIS A 13 -6.91 -11.36 -0.78
N PRO A 14 -6.51 -10.37 0.04
CA PRO A 14 -7.35 -9.92 1.15
C PRO A 14 -8.60 -9.19 0.63
N VAL A 15 -9.76 -9.57 1.17
CA VAL A 15 -11.02 -8.82 1.01
C VAL A 15 -11.32 -8.15 2.35
N PHE A 16 -11.30 -6.82 2.38
CA PHE A 16 -11.49 -6.04 3.61
C PHE A 16 -12.96 -5.70 3.86
N ASP A 17 -13.67 -5.20 2.85
CA ASP A 17 -15.05 -4.69 2.96
C ASP A 17 -15.22 -3.68 4.11
N GLU A 18 -14.20 -2.84 4.33
CA GLU A 18 -14.17 -1.80 5.36
C GLU A 18 -14.39 -0.41 4.75
N LEU A 19 -15.06 0.46 5.51
CA LEU A 19 -15.37 1.83 5.09
C LEU A 19 -14.61 2.83 5.96
N PHE A 20 -14.03 3.85 5.30
CA PHE A 20 -13.37 4.96 5.96
C PHE A 20 -14.07 6.29 5.63
N TYR A 21 -14.16 7.16 6.64
CA TYR A 21 -14.75 8.48 6.51
C TYR A 21 -13.69 9.54 6.73
N PHE A 22 -13.56 10.45 5.76
CA PHE A 22 -12.63 11.58 5.81
C PHE A 22 -13.43 12.87 5.70
N HIS A 23 -13.21 13.79 6.63
CA HIS A 23 -13.73 15.15 6.53
C HIS A 23 -12.78 15.97 5.66
N VAL A 24 -13.24 16.35 4.46
CA VAL A 24 -12.48 17.18 3.52
C VAL A 24 -13.23 18.49 3.31
N SER A 25 -12.60 19.62 3.60
CA SER A 25 -13.19 20.94 3.33
C SER A 25 -13.16 21.24 1.83
N PRO A 26 -14.06 22.11 1.31
CA PRO A 26 -14.05 22.50 -0.09
C PRO A 26 -12.71 23.09 -0.56
N GLU A 27 -11.98 23.76 0.32
CA GLU A 27 -10.65 24.33 0.05
C GLU A 27 -9.60 23.24 -0.16
N HIS A 28 -9.58 22.23 0.73
CA HIS A 28 -8.67 21.08 0.60
C HIS A 28 -8.97 20.28 -0.67
N TYR A 29 -10.25 20.10 -1.01
CA TYR A 29 -10.65 19.38 -2.21
C TYR A 29 -10.21 20.07 -3.51
N ARG A 30 -10.28 21.41 -3.56
CA ARG A 30 -9.88 22.21 -4.74
C ARG A 30 -8.36 22.27 -4.95
N HIS A 31 -7.59 21.81 -3.98
CA HIS A 31 -6.14 21.79 -4.11
C HIS A 31 -5.73 20.80 -5.21
N ARG A 32 -4.92 21.26 -6.17
CA ARG A 32 -4.53 20.50 -7.38
C ARG A 32 -3.91 19.12 -7.07
N TYR A 33 -3.31 18.98 -5.89
CA TYR A 33 -2.61 17.76 -5.46
C TYR A 33 -3.34 17.00 -4.36
N ALA A 34 -4.62 17.29 -4.11
CA ALA A 34 -5.40 16.55 -3.13
C ALA A 34 -5.66 15.13 -3.61
N CYS A 35 -5.21 14.14 -2.84
CA CYS A 35 -5.31 12.73 -3.20
C CYS A 35 -5.52 11.84 -1.96
N LEU A 36 -5.99 10.63 -2.20
CA LEU A 36 -5.95 9.51 -1.27
C LEU A 36 -4.73 8.66 -1.61
N THR A 37 -3.90 8.39 -0.61
CA THR A 37 -2.80 7.44 -0.71
C THR A 37 -3.20 6.15 0.01
N PHE A 38 -3.13 5.05 -0.71
CA PHE A 38 -3.34 3.70 -0.20
C PHE A 38 -1.98 3.04 -0.06
N THR A 39 -1.70 2.49 1.12
CA THR A 39 -0.46 1.76 1.38
C THR A 39 -0.80 0.37 1.87
N VAL A 40 -0.28 -0.65 1.18
CA VAL A 40 -0.38 -2.04 1.59
C VAL A 40 0.89 -2.39 2.36
N MET A 41 0.70 -2.94 3.55
CA MET A 41 1.77 -3.39 4.43
C MET A 41 1.56 -4.87 4.73
N ASP A 42 2.62 -5.67 4.60
CA ASP A 42 2.64 -7.03 5.13
C ASP A 42 2.82 -6.99 6.64
N TYR A 43 2.04 -7.78 7.36
CA TYR A 43 1.99 -7.72 8.81
C TYR A 43 2.90 -8.76 9.43
N ASP A 44 3.88 -8.29 10.20
CA ASP A 44 4.81 -9.13 10.94
C ASP A 44 4.59 -9.01 12.44
N TRP A 45 4.27 -10.13 13.10
CA TRP A 45 4.00 -10.13 14.54
C TRP A 45 5.26 -9.98 15.41
N LEU A 46 6.44 -10.34 14.86
CA LEU A 46 7.73 -10.28 15.55
C LEU A 46 8.58 -9.08 15.17
N SER A 47 8.17 -8.31 14.17
CA SER A 47 9.03 -7.28 13.59
C SER A 47 8.22 -6.07 13.09
N THR A 48 8.86 -5.21 12.32
CA THR A 48 8.18 -4.10 11.65
C THR A 48 7.49 -4.60 10.39
N ASN A 49 6.24 -4.18 10.17
CA ASN A 49 5.53 -4.47 8.94
C ASN A 49 6.35 -4.08 7.69
N ASP A 50 6.46 -5.01 6.76
CA ASP A 50 7.08 -4.78 5.46
C ASP A 50 6.17 -3.99 4.53
N PHE A 51 6.74 -3.04 3.79
CA PHE A 51 6.00 -2.31 2.75
C PHE A 51 5.76 -3.21 1.53
N ALA A 52 4.49 -3.39 1.13
CA ALA A 52 4.12 -4.21 -0.01
C ALA A 52 3.83 -3.40 -1.28
N GLY A 53 3.49 -2.11 -1.14
CA GLY A 53 3.23 -1.20 -2.25
C GLY A 53 2.29 -0.06 -1.89
N GLU A 54 2.22 0.94 -2.76
CA GLU A 54 1.31 2.07 -2.63
C GLU A 54 0.59 2.40 -3.93
N ALA A 55 -0.60 2.97 -3.81
CA ALA A 55 -1.31 3.57 -4.92
C ALA A 55 -1.90 4.92 -4.51
N VAL A 56 -2.06 5.81 -5.50
CA VAL A 56 -2.56 7.17 -5.28
C VAL A 56 -3.78 7.40 -6.16
N ALA A 57 -4.85 7.94 -5.58
CA ALA A 57 -6.06 8.32 -6.28
C ALA A 57 -6.39 9.81 -6.03
N PRO A 58 -6.33 10.68 -7.05
CA PRO A 58 -6.72 12.08 -6.93
C PRO A 58 -8.17 12.25 -6.43
N LEU A 59 -8.42 13.23 -5.55
CA LEU A 59 -9.78 13.53 -5.09
C LEU A 59 -10.68 14.05 -6.22
N SER A 60 -10.09 14.63 -7.27
CA SER A 60 -10.78 15.03 -8.50
C SER A 60 -11.57 13.91 -9.15
N ASP A 61 -11.14 12.66 -8.97
CA ASP A 61 -11.67 11.51 -9.69
C ASP A 61 -13.00 11.02 -9.09
N PHE A 62 -13.26 11.35 -7.81
CA PHE A 62 -14.41 10.85 -7.08
C PHE A 62 -15.60 11.83 -7.05
N CYS A 63 -15.37 13.14 -6.81
CA CYS A 63 -16.46 14.07 -6.47
C CYS A 63 -16.20 15.53 -6.87
N TRP A 64 -16.29 15.92 -8.15
CA TRP A 64 -16.17 17.34 -8.53
C TRP A 64 -17.48 18.12 -8.31
N PRO A 65 -17.51 19.22 -7.51
CA PRO A 65 -18.63 20.15 -7.51
C PRO A 65 -18.65 20.89 -8.86
N GLY A 66 -19.50 20.42 -9.78
CA GLY A 66 -19.64 21.02 -11.13
C GLY A 66 -19.88 20.03 -12.27
N ARG A 67 -20.06 18.72 -12.02
CA ARG A 67 -20.66 17.85 -13.04
C ARG A 67 -22.17 18.17 -13.15
N PRO A 68 -22.70 18.43 -14.35
CA PRO A 68 -24.14 18.69 -14.53
C PRO A 68 -25.04 17.52 -14.10
N ASN A 69 -24.48 16.31 -13.97
CA ASN A 69 -25.17 15.10 -13.49
C ASN A 69 -24.62 14.58 -12.15
N ALA A 70 -24.04 15.45 -11.31
CA ALA A 70 -23.67 15.04 -9.95
C ALA A 70 -24.95 14.69 -9.18
N SER A 71 -25.23 13.40 -9.04
CA SER A 71 -26.32 12.93 -8.18
C SER A 71 -26.08 13.48 -6.77
N PRO A 72 -27.10 14.03 -6.08
CA PRO A 72 -26.98 14.62 -4.74
C PRO A 72 -26.69 13.57 -3.64
N ALA A 73 -26.29 12.37 -4.04
CA ALA A 73 -25.81 11.34 -3.16
C ALA A 73 -24.74 10.54 -3.92
N GLY A 74 -23.51 10.54 -3.39
CA GLY A 74 -22.38 9.73 -3.86
C GLY A 74 -22.61 8.23 -3.67
N LYS A 75 -23.71 7.70 -4.23
CA LYS A 75 -24.20 6.34 -4.03
C LYS A 75 -23.69 5.35 -5.08
N ASN A 76 -22.96 5.80 -6.09
CA ASN A 76 -22.49 4.90 -7.15
C ASN A 76 -21.17 5.39 -7.76
N VAL A 77 -20.09 5.32 -6.98
CA VAL A 77 -18.74 5.38 -7.54
C VAL A 77 -18.46 4.00 -8.11
N GLN A 78 -18.15 3.92 -9.41
CA GLN A 78 -17.73 2.66 -10.02
C GLN A 78 -16.46 2.16 -9.31
N PRO A 79 -16.34 0.85 -9.02
CA PRO A 79 -15.10 0.31 -8.48
C PRO A 79 -13.91 0.68 -9.37
N VAL A 80 -12.86 1.23 -8.76
CA VAL A 80 -11.61 1.59 -9.45
C VAL A 80 -10.54 0.60 -9.07
N ILE A 81 -9.85 0.03 -10.06
CA ILE A 81 -8.66 -0.78 -9.85
C ILE A 81 -7.45 0.15 -9.79
N LEU A 82 -6.76 0.14 -8.65
CA LEU A 82 -5.53 0.88 -8.47
C LEU A 82 -4.35 -0.08 -8.48
N HIS A 83 -3.42 0.10 -9.42
CA HIS A 83 -2.19 -0.68 -9.46
C HIS A 83 -1.22 -0.20 -8.38
N LEU A 84 -0.72 -1.14 -7.59
CA LEU A 84 0.28 -0.84 -6.57
C LEU A 84 1.63 -0.60 -7.25
N SER A 85 2.25 0.52 -6.90
CA SER A 85 3.63 0.84 -7.21
C SER A 85 4.52 0.55 -6.00
N ARG A 86 5.76 0.14 -6.24
CA ARG A 86 6.78 0.03 -5.20
C ARG A 86 7.84 1.09 -5.47
N SER A 87 7.90 2.13 -4.66
CA SER A 87 9.13 2.91 -4.58
C SER A 87 10.22 1.98 -4.05
N LYS A 88 11.43 2.07 -4.64
CA LYS A 88 12.55 1.11 -4.52
C LYS A 88 12.66 0.37 -3.18
N PRO A 89 13.04 -0.92 -3.17
CA PRO A 89 13.14 -1.71 -1.94
C PRO A 89 14.03 -1.00 -0.92
N SER A 90 13.42 -0.48 0.15
CA SER A 90 14.17 -0.12 1.34
C SER A 90 14.68 -1.42 1.92
N GLU A 91 16.00 -1.56 2.13
CA GLU A 91 16.58 -2.75 2.74
C GLU A 91 15.78 -3.16 3.99
N LYS A 92 15.15 -4.34 3.92
CA LYS A 92 14.25 -4.78 4.99
C LYS A 92 15.04 -5.00 6.27
N PRO A 93 14.61 -4.48 7.43
CA PRO A 93 15.29 -4.69 8.71
C PRO A 93 15.54 -6.18 9.02
N ILE A 94 14.60 -7.06 8.64
CA ILE A 94 14.75 -8.51 8.81
C ILE A 94 15.91 -9.09 7.99
N MET A 95 16.13 -8.59 6.76
CA MET A 95 17.25 -9.02 5.94
C MET A 95 18.57 -8.66 6.59
N ARG A 96 18.70 -7.45 7.14
CA ARG A 96 19.89 -7.04 7.91
C ARG A 96 20.10 -7.92 9.15
N MET A 97 19.02 -8.23 9.88
CA MET A 97 19.09 -9.11 11.05
C MET A 97 19.52 -10.53 10.71
N LEU A 98 19.12 -11.05 9.55
CA LEU A 98 19.53 -12.38 9.07
C LEU A 98 20.96 -12.36 8.52
N ASP A 99 21.35 -11.33 7.76
CA ASP A 99 22.72 -11.16 7.22
C ASP A 99 23.76 -11.11 8.36
N ALA A 100 23.41 -10.48 9.49
CA ALA A 100 24.26 -10.38 10.67
C ALA A 100 24.52 -11.74 11.37
N ARG A 101 23.73 -12.79 11.09
CA ARG A 101 23.89 -14.13 11.67
C ARG A 101 24.92 -14.95 10.88
N THR A 102 26.17 -14.54 10.91
CA THR A 102 27.24 -15.15 10.08
C THR A 102 27.52 -16.63 10.42
N GLY A 103 27.19 -17.08 11.62
CA GLY A 103 27.32 -18.49 12.04
C GLY A 103 26.13 -19.39 11.69
N ASP A 104 25.02 -18.82 11.21
CA ASP A 104 23.79 -19.54 10.89
C ASP A 104 23.71 -19.80 9.39
N ARG A 105 24.14 -20.99 8.96
CA ARG A 105 24.24 -21.34 7.53
C ARG A 105 22.88 -21.29 6.81
N GLU A 106 21.80 -21.61 7.51
CA GLU A 106 20.44 -21.59 6.95
C GLU A 106 19.97 -20.16 6.72
N ALA A 107 20.20 -19.26 7.69
CA ALA A 107 19.90 -17.84 7.52
C ALA A 107 20.69 -17.22 6.35
N GLN A 108 21.98 -17.56 6.21
CA GLN A 108 22.83 -17.06 5.12
C GLN A 108 22.37 -17.56 3.74
N GLU A 109 21.98 -18.84 3.63
CA GLU A 109 21.43 -19.38 2.38
C GLU A 109 20.09 -18.73 2.01
N PHE A 110 19.22 -18.48 2.99
CA PHE A 110 17.94 -17.81 2.79
C PHE A 110 18.12 -16.38 2.29
N VAL A 111 19.00 -15.60 2.94
CA VAL A 111 19.33 -14.23 2.52
C VAL A 111 19.89 -14.20 1.10
N ARG A 112 20.77 -15.15 0.73
CA ARG A 112 21.33 -15.25 -0.61
C ARG A 112 20.25 -15.50 -1.67
N ARG A 113 19.36 -16.48 -1.44
CA ARG A 113 18.26 -16.80 -2.37
C ARG A 113 17.29 -15.64 -2.52
N LEU A 114 16.97 -14.93 -1.45
CA LEU A 114 16.10 -13.75 -1.51
C LEU A 114 16.72 -12.62 -2.34
N LYS A 115 18.01 -12.33 -2.16
CA LYS A 115 18.74 -11.33 -2.96
C LYS A 115 18.75 -11.70 -4.45
N GLU A 116 18.86 -12.99 -4.78
CA GLU A 116 18.77 -13.49 -6.17
C GLU A 116 17.36 -13.28 -6.76
N ILE A 117 16.30 -13.57 -5.99
CA ILE A 117 14.90 -13.36 -6.41
C ILE A 117 14.62 -11.87 -6.64
N GLU A 118 15.00 -11.00 -5.69
CA GLU A 118 14.81 -9.54 -5.83
C GLU A 118 15.52 -9.02 -7.08
N LYS A 119 16.76 -9.45 -7.33
CA LYS A 119 17.49 -9.09 -8.55
C LYS A 119 16.75 -9.52 -9.82
N SER A 120 16.18 -10.73 -9.84
CA SER A 120 15.44 -11.22 -11.01
C SER A 120 14.15 -10.43 -11.27
N MET A 121 13.51 -9.90 -10.22
CA MET A 121 12.31 -9.07 -10.33
C MET A 121 12.60 -7.64 -10.80
N GLU A 122 13.85 -7.18 -10.72
CA GLU A 122 14.26 -5.84 -11.21
C GLU A 122 14.69 -5.86 -12.68
N GLU A 123 14.96 -7.03 -13.24
CA GLU A 123 15.39 -7.23 -14.63
C GLU A 123 14.21 -7.46 -15.62
N GLU A 124 12.98 -7.61 -15.11
CA GLU A 124 11.70 -7.67 -15.86
C GLU A 124 10.93 -6.33 -15.85
#